data_AF-A0A369K9G8-F1
#
_entry.id   AF-A0A369K9G8-F1
#
_cell.length_a   1.000
_cell.length_b   1.000
_cell.length_c   1.000
_cell.angle_alpha   90.00
_cell.angle_beta   90.00
_cell.angle_gamma   90.00
#
_symmetry.space_group_name_H-M   'P 1'
#
loop_
_entity.id
_entity.type
_entity.pdbx_description
1 polymer ?
#
loop_
_entity_poly.entity_id
_entity_poly.type
_entity_poly.pdbx_seq_one_letter_code
_entity_poly.pdbx_strand_id
1 'polypeptide(L)'
;MWCTRWFLPLLLLPLPTAPPYFLLLFLFSLTMHAKPCFYCIVLLSTLFVSSCYWQPFPLDSPLSTPWAENITTFAEALNATLTTSYSKPLPDVMRVIDRCWCDFSAGGLFEPFNTTQWEYISVQRLKDDLERQQKIEEAALKKEGQKIPTPSSKPPSLYLQGPDMPRTSPPKPTSTRPHDIKSIIRLIRRGSHDNSGPNSSSSIPRPSSNSAATSHSEETQPLIRKEYDLRPYGVGILVDFGWTR
;
A
#
# COMPACT_ATOMS: atom_id res chain seq x y z
N MET A 1 0.12 21.13 -26.99
CA MET A 1 -0.31 20.74 -25.63
C MET A 1 0.62 21.38 -24.61
N TRP A 2 0.32 22.61 -24.16
CA TRP A 2 1.20 23.36 -23.24
C TRP A 2 1.21 22.82 -21.80
N CYS A 3 0.28 21.91 -21.47
CA CYS A 3 0.17 21.34 -20.13
C CYS A 3 1.39 20.46 -19.77
N THR A 4 2.00 19.77 -20.75
CA THR A 4 3.17 18.90 -20.51
C THR A 4 4.42 19.63 -20.05
N ARG A 5 4.52 20.94 -20.35
CA ARG A 5 5.63 21.77 -19.88
C ARG A 5 5.64 21.93 -18.35
N TRP A 6 4.47 21.87 -17.72
CA TRP A 6 4.32 21.94 -16.26
C TRP A 6 4.47 20.59 -15.56
N PHE A 7 4.62 19.49 -16.32
CA PHE A 7 4.78 18.14 -15.77
C PHE A 7 6.26 17.73 -15.62
N LEU A 8 7.19 18.51 -16.17
CA LEU A 8 8.62 18.23 -16.05
C LEU A 8 9.12 18.24 -14.59
N PRO A 9 8.63 19.11 -13.69
CA PRO A 9 8.97 19.04 -12.27
C PRO A 9 8.48 17.75 -11.57
N LEU A 10 7.40 17.13 -12.06
CA LEU A 10 6.88 15.89 -11.48
C LEU A 10 7.77 14.68 -11.77
N LEU A 11 8.47 14.66 -12.91
CA LEU A 11 9.42 13.61 -13.25
C LEU A 11 10.72 13.70 -12.46
N LEU A 12 11.01 14.87 -11.86
CA LEU A 12 12.19 15.10 -11.03
C LEU A 12 11.95 14.76 -9.56
N LEU A 13 10.70 14.55 -9.14
CA LEU A 13 10.41 14.08 -7.80
C LEU A 13 10.79 12.60 -7.67
N PRO A 14 11.43 12.18 -6.57
CA PRO A 14 11.76 10.78 -6.32
C PRO A 14 10.48 9.96 -6.12
N LEU A 15 9.92 9.49 -7.24
CA LEU A 15 8.90 8.45 -7.35
C LEU A 15 9.49 7.21 -6.63
N PRO A 16 9.03 6.83 -5.42
CA PRO A 16 7.65 6.72 -4.94
C PRO A 16 7.49 7.17 -3.47
N THR A 17 8.31 8.12 -3.00
CA THR A 17 8.39 8.47 -1.56
C THR A 17 7.43 9.57 -1.14
N ALA A 18 6.85 10.32 -2.08
CA ALA A 18 5.99 11.42 -1.72
C ALA A 18 4.57 10.93 -1.35
N PRO A 19 3.99 11.43 -0.26
CA PRO A 19 2.65 11.04 0.18
C PRO A 19 1.56 11.49 -0.81
N PRO A 20 0.39 10.80 -0.86
CA PRO A 20 -0.70 11.11 -1.79
C PRO A 20 -1.28 12.52 -1.65
N TYR A 21 -1.19 13.12 -0.45
CA TYR A 21 -1.60 14.50 -0.24
C TYR A 21 -0.79 15.49 -1.10
N PHE A 22 0.50 15.22 -1.34
CA PHE A 22 1.36 16.09 -2.14
C PHE A 22 0.84 16.15 -3.58
N LEU A 23 0.37 15.03 -4.14
CA LEU A 23 -0.26 15.02 -5.46
C LEU A 23 -1.57 15.78 -5.47
N LEU A 24 -2.40 15.66 -4.43
CA LEU A 24 -3.66 16.40 -4.35
C LEU A 24 -3.40 17.91 -4.30
N LEU A 25 -2.43 18.35 -3.49
CA LEU A 25 -2.02 19.76 -3.43
C LEU A 25 -1.38 20.21 -4.73
N PHE A 26 -0.59 19.37 -5.37
CA PHE A 26 0.03 19.67 -6.66
C PHE A 26 -1.02 19.80 -7.77
N LEU A 27 -1.97 18.87 -7.86
CA LEU A 27 -3.10 18.91 -8.77
C LEU A 27 -3.95 20.16 -8.51
N PHE A 28 -4.23 20.48 -7.25
CA PHE A 28 -4.97 21.68 -6.85
C PHE A 28 -4.22 22.97 -7.18
N SER A 29 -2.92 23.03 -6.93
CA SER A 29 -2.07 24.16 -7.32
C SER A 29 -2.06 24.33 -8.84
N LEU A 30 -1.93 23.22 -9.59
CA LEU A 30 -2.01 23.24 -11.04
C LEU A 30 -3.37 23.72 -11.56
N THR A 31 -4.48 23.28 -10.95
CA THR A 31 -5.81 23.73 -11.37
C THR A 31 -5.98 25.23 -11.20
N MET A 32 -5.43 25.81 -10.13
CA MET A 32 -5.47 27.26 -9.89
C MET A 32 -4.53 28.05 -10.80
N HIS A 33 -3.30 27.58 -11.03
CA HIS A 33 -2.29 28.35 -11.77
C HIS A 33 -2.37 28.21 -13.30
N ALA A 34 -2.77 27.04 -13.81
CA ALA A 34 -2.57 26.71 -15.22
C ALA A 34 -3.84 26.38 -16.00
N LYS A 35 -5.02 26.32 -15.36
CA LYS A 35 -6.29 25.87 -15.98
C LYS A 35 -6.08 24.65 -16.89
N PRO A 36 -5.50 23.55 -16.36
CA PRO A 36 -5.16 22.39 -17.17
C PRO A 36 -6.45 21.82 -17.77
N CYS A 37 -6.31 21.25 -18.97
CA CYS A 37 -7.41 20.56 -19.61
C CYS A 37 -7.90 19.40 -18.73
N PHE A 38 -9.20 19.09 -18.76
CA PHE A 38 -9.76 17.97 -17.98
C PHE A 38 -9.03 16.64 -18.27
N TYR A 39 -8.71 16.39 -19.55
CA TYR A 39 -7.95 15.21 -19.97
C TYR A 39 -6.55 15.14 -19.34
N CYS A 40 -5.92 16.29 -19.12
CA CYS A 40 -4.59 16.40 -18.54
C CYS A 40 -4.61 15.95 -17.08
N ILE A 41 -5.63 16.38 -16.32
CA ILE A 41 -5.84 15.97 -14.94
C ILE A 41 -6.11 14.46 -14.86
N VAL A 42 -7.00 13.93 -15.71
CA VAL A 42 -7.31 12.50 -15.73
C VAL A 42 -6.07 11.68 -16.06
N LEU A 43 -5.31 12.05 -17.09
CA LEU A 43 -4.08 11.34 -17.47
C LEU A 43 -3.05 11.35 -16.34
N LEU A 44 -2.80 12.48 -15.68
CA LEU A 44 -1.88 12.55 -14.54
C LEU A 44 -2.35 11.67 -13.40
N SER A 45 -3.61 11.79 -12.99
CA SER A 45 -4.17 10.96 -11.93
C SER A 45 -4.02 9.48 -12.24
N THR A 46 -4.31 9.05 -13.47
CA THR A 46 -4.13 7.64 -13.87
C THR A 46 -2.67 7.19 -13.85
N LEU A 47 -1.74 8.04 -14.30
CA LEU A 47 -0.31 7.72 -14.33
C LEU A 47 0.23 7.57 -12.91
N PHE A 48 -0.17 8.46 -11.99
CA PHE A 48 0.23 8.38 -10.59
C PHE A 48 -0.41 7.19 -9.86
N VAL A 49 -1.71 6.96 -10.03
CA VAL A 49 -2.43 5.84 -9.40
C VAL A 49 -1.86 4.49 -9.85
N SER A 50 -1.43 4.38 -11.11
CA SER A 50 -0.85 3.14 -11.66
C SER A 50 0.65 2.97 -11.40
N SER A 51 1.33 3.99 -10.87
CA SER A 51 2.75 3.90 -10.56
C SER A 51 2.95 3.11 -9.27
N CYS A 52 3.45 1.88 -9.42
CA CYS A 52 3.85 1.01 -8.32
C CYS A 52 5.36 0.76 -8.37
N TYR A 53 5.98 0.72 -7.21
CA TYR A 53 7.38 0.33 -7.07
C TYR A 53 7.47 -1.18 -6.83
N TRP A 54 8.10 -1.90 -7.76
CA TRP A 54 8.22 -3.37 -7.77
C TRP A 54 9.66 -3.88 -7.68
N GLN A 55 10.62 -3.03 -7.33
CA GLN A 55 12.03 -3.43 -7.41
C GLN A 55 12.32 -4.52 -6.37
N PRO A 56 12.95 -5.64 -6.78
CA PRO A 56 13.37 -6.65 -5.84
C PRO A 56 14.59 -6.17 -5.04
N PHE A 57 14.68 -6.61 -3.79
CA PHE A 57 15.75 -6.21 -2.86
C PHE A 57 16.58 -7.42 -2.42
N PRO A 58 17.89 -7.24 -2.17
CA PRO A 58 18.69 -8.30 -1.57
C PRO A 58 18.24 -8.54 -0.13
N LEU A 59 18.25 -9.79 0.31
CA LEU A 59 17.81 -10.19 1.66
C LEU A 59 18.73 -9.65 2.77
N ASP A 60 19.97 -9.30 2.43
CA ASP A 60 20.91 -8.65 3.33
C ASP A 60 20.63 -7.15 3.53
N SER A 61 19.58 -6.60 2.91
CA SER A 61 19.21 -5.21 3.12
C SER A 61 18.80 -4.99 4.59
N PRO A 62 19.23 -3.87 5.21
CA PRO A 62 18.84 -3.55 6.58
C PRO A 62 17.35 -3.19 6.64
N LEU A 63 16.69 -3.55 7.74
CA LEU A 63 15.35 -3.07 8.06
C LEU A 63 15.38 -1.59 8.46
N SER A 64 14.29 -0.88 8.20
CA SER A 64 14.10 0.50 8.65
C SER A 64 14.17 0.64 10.17
N THR A 65 13.63 -0.36 10.87
CA THR A 65 13.65 -0.47 12.33
C THR A 65 13.96 -1.92 12.72
N PRO A 66 14.97 -2.19 13.55
CA PRO A 66 15.28 -3.55 13.99
C PRO A 66 14.10 -4.13 14.78
N TRP A 67 13.72 -5.38 14.49
CA TRP A 67 12.62 -6.05 15.21
C TRP A 67 13.03 -6.47 16.62
N ALA A 68 14.31 -6.79 16.78
CA ALA A 68 14.96 -7.14 18.03
C ALA A 68 16.44 -6.74 17.93
N GLU A 69 17.17 -6.77 19.04
CA GLU A 69 18.59 -6.37 19.11
C GLU A 69 19.49 -7.17 18.13
N ASN A 70 19.06 -8.37 17.74
CA ASN A 70 19.76 -9.28 16.85
C ASN A 70 19.11 -9.43 15.46
N ILE A 71 18.03 -8.71 15.16
CA ILE A 71 17.29 -8.81 13.89
C ILE A 71 17.30 -7.44 13.22
N THR A 72 18.31 -7.25 12.36
CA THR A 72 18.60 -6.00 11.66
C THR A 72 18.43 -6.11 10.15
N THR A 73 18.45 -7.32 9.58
CA THR A 73 18.33 -7.57 8.13
C THR A 73 17.11 -8.41 7.77
N PHE A 74 16.63 -8.31 6.52
CA PHE A 74 15.46 -9.11 6.09
C PHE A 74 15.75 -10.61 6.15
N ALA A 75 17.00 -11.03 5.90
CA ALA A 75 17.46 -12.40 6.06
C ALA A 75 17.27 -12.89 7.50
N GLU A 76 17.70 -12.11 8.49
CA GLU A 76 17.54 -12.42 9.91
C GLU A 76 16.06 -12.47 10.31
N ALA A 77 15.27 -11.50 9.83
CA ALA A 77 13.84 -11.43 10.09
C ALA A 77 13.09 -12.65 9.52
N LEU A 78 13.48 -13.09 8.32
CA LEU A 78 12.93 -14.27 7.68
C LEU A 78 13.34 -15.55 8.42
N ASN A 79 14.60 -15.67 8.81
CA ASN A 79 15.09 -16.82 9.57
C ASN A 79 14.41 -16.95 10.94
N ALA A 80 14.18 -15.83 11.63
CA ALA A 80 13.46 -15.80 12.91
C ALA A 80 11.97 -16.17 12.78
N THR A 81 11.36 -15.92 11.62
CA THR A 81 9.93 -16.20 11.38
C THR A 81 9.68 -17.58 10.75
N LEU A 82 10.66 -18.15 10.06
CA LEU A 82 10.56 -19.47 9.45
C LEU A 82 10.44 -20.58 10.49
N THR A 83 9.66 -21.61 10.16
CA THR A 83 9.55 -22.80 10.99
C THR A 83 10.88 -23.58 10.95
N THR A 84 11.32 -24.14 12.08
CA THR A 84 12.58 -24.91 12.19
C THR A 84 12.72 -26.11 11.24
N SER A 85 11.64 -26.50 10.57
CA SER A 85 11.59 -27.57 9.57
C SER A 85 12.01 -27.15 8.16
N TYR A 86 12.29 -25.87 7.92
CA TYR A 86 12.72 -25.39 6.60
C TYR A 86 14.22 -25.63 6.40
N SER A 87 14.59 -26.50 5.45
CA SER A 87 15.97 -26.94 5.22
C SER A 87 16.60 -26.42 3.92
N LYS A 88 15.86 -25.66 3.13
CA LYS A 88 16.32 -25.17 1.82
C LYS A 88 17.14 -23.89 1.96
N PRO A 89 18.05 -23.61 1.01
CA PRO A 89 18.73 -22.32 0.97
C PRO A 89 17.71 -21.19 0.77
N LEU A 90 17.88 -20.11 1.51
CA LEU A 90 17.09 -18.90 1.33
C LEU A 90 17.42 -18.28 -0.04
N PRO A 91 16.45 -17.62 -0.71
CA PRO A 91 16.76 -16.85 -1.90
C PRO A 91 17.74 -15.71 -1.56
N ASP A 92 18.51 -15.24 -2.53
CA ASP A 92 19.37 -14.05 -2.35
C ASP A 92 18.55 -12.74 -2.45
N VAL A 93 17.46 -12.82 -3.20
CA VAL A 93 16.63 -11.66 -3.56
C VAL A 93 15.18 -11.93 -3.18
N MET A 94 14.57 -10.99 -2.46
CA MET A 94 13.15 -11.02 -2.12
C MET A 94 12.34 -10.01 -2.92
N ARG A 95 11.11 -10.40 -3.26
CA ARG A 95 10.09 -9.49 -3.76
C ARG A 95 9.23 -9.04 -2.59
N VAL A 96 9.41 -7.80 -2.19
CA VAL A 96 8.55 -7.12 -1.22
C VAL A 96 7.17 -6.86 -1.82
N ILE A 97 6.21 -6.52 -0.97
CA ILE A 97 4.89 -6.11 -1.42
C ILE A 97 5.00 -4.81 -2.20
N ASP A 98 4.43 -4.80 -3.42
CA ASP A 98 4.47 -3.64 -4.31
C ASP A 98 3.92 -2.41 -3.61
N ARG A 99 4.68 -1.30 -3.65
CA ARG A 99 4.24 -0.02 -3.11
C ARG A 99 3.59 0.78 -4.23
N CYS A 100 2.27 0.71 -4.31
CA CYS A 100 1.51 1.56 -5.20
C CYS A 100 1.21 2.90 -4.52
N TRP A 101 1.17 3.97 -5.30
CA TRP A 101 0.82 5.30 -4.78
C TRP A 101 -0.56 5.33 -4.09
N CYS A 102 -1.48 4.49 -4.56
CA CYS A 102 -2.84 4.37 -4.05
C CYS A 102 -3.09 2.99 -3.43
N ASP A 103 -2.25 2.56 -2.48
CA ASP A 103 -2.59 1.40 -1.67
C ASP A 103 -3.62 1.78 -0.59
N PHE A 104 -4.89 1.68 -0.93
CA PHE A 104 -6.00 1.86 0.02
C PHE A 104 -6.10 0.74 1.07
N SER A 105 -5.30 -0.32 0.94
CA SER A 105 -5.37 -1.52 1.79
C SER A 105 -4.55 -1.39 3.07
N ALA A 106 -3.52 -0.52 3.07
CA ALA A 106 -2.52 -0.47 4.14
C ALA A 106 -2.76 0.61 5.21
N GLY A 107 -3.76 1.49 5.03
CA GLY A 107 -4.06 2.57 5.99
C GLY A 107 -5.00 3.62 5.41
N GLY A 108 -5.39 4.61 6.24
CA GLY A 108 -6.19 5.73 5.77
C GLY A 108 -5.47 6.59 4.72
N LEU A 109 -6.22 7.28 3.85
CA LEU A 109 -5.68 8.16 2.78
C LEU A 109 -4.72 9.26 3.28
N PHE A 110 -4.73 9.53 4.59
CA PHE A 110 -3.97 10.60 5.23
C PHE A 110 -3.01 10.11 6.33
N GLU A 111 -2.90 8.80 6.54
CA GLU A 111 -1.97 8.27 7.54
C GLU A 111 -0.54 8.20 6.97
N PRO A 112 0.48 8.50 7.79
CA PRO A 112 1.86 8.34 7.37
C PRO A 112 2.14 6.86 7.07
N PHE A 113 2.92 6.62 6.03
CA PHE A 113 3.29 5.26 5.63
C PHE A 113 4.09 4.56 6.73
N ASN A 114 3.54 3.46 7.26
CA ASN A 114 4.21 2.65 8.26
C ASN A 114 5.17 1.66 7.60
N THR A 115 6.43 2.08 7.48
CA THR A 115 7.48 1.26 6.85
C THR A 115 7.69 -0.06 7.59
N THR A 116 7.73 -0.04 8.92
CA THR A 116 7.92 -1.23 9.75
C THR A 116 6.84 -2.28 9.52
N GLN A 117 5.58 -1.86 9.45
CA GLN A 117 4.46 -2.77 9.17
C GLN A 117 4.56 -3.34 7.75
N TRP A 118 4.91 -2.53 6.75
CA TRP A 118 5.09 -3.02 5.39
C TRP A 118 6.26 -4.02 5.29
N GLU A 119 7.36 -3.80 6.00
CA GLU A 119 8.50 -4.72 6.07
C GLU A 119 8.07 -6.05 6.66
N TYR A 120 7.33 -6.01 7.78
CA TYR A 120 6.78 -7.19 8.44
C TYR A 120 5.88 -8.02 7.52
N ILE A 121 4.92 -7.39 6.85
CA ILE A 121 4.00 -8.11 5.95
C ILE A 121 4.78 -8.66 4.73
N SER A 122 5.81 -7.96 4.25
CA SER A 122 6.64 -8.44 3.15
C SER A 122 7.44 -9.70 3.51
N VAL A 123 8.03 -9.74 4.70
CA VAL A 123 8.72 -10.94 5.22
C VAL A 123 7.72 -12.08 5.40
N GLN A 124 6.55 -11.79 5.99
CA GLN A 124 5.50 -12.78 6.22
C GLN A 124 5.00 -13.41 4.91
N ARG A 125 4.79 -12.59 3.88
CA ARG A 125 4.38 -13.07 2.55
C ARG A 125 5.43 -14.00 1.94
N LEU A 126 6.71 -13.63 2.03
CA LEU A 126 7.80 -14.46 1.54
C LEU A 126 7.88 -15.79 2.29
N LYS A 127 7.74 -15.76 3.62
CA LYS A 127 7.63 -16.98 4.44
C LYS A 127 6.52 -17.90 3.93
N ASP A 128 5.31 -17.37 3.77
CA ASP A 128 4.15 -18.14 3.33
C ASP A 128 4.37 -18.75 1.93
N ASP A 129 5.02 -18.00 1.03
CA ASP A 129 5.39 -18.48 -0.31
C ASP A 129 6.43 -19.61 -0.25
N LEU A 130 7.46 -19.51 0.59
CA LEU A 130 8.48 -20.56 0.77
C LEU A 130 7.89 -21.83 1.37
N GLU A 131 7.04 -21.72 2.39
CA GLU A 131 6.36 -22.87 3.00
C GLU A 131 5.40 -23.54 2.01
N ARG A 132 4.73 -22.75 1.16
CA ARG A 132 3.87 -23.26 0.10
C ARG A 132 4.68 -24.03 -0.95
N GLN A 133 5.83 -23.50 -1.38
CA GLN A 133 6.72 -24.19 -2.32
C GLN A 133 7.23 -25.51 -1.75
N GLN A 134 7.63 -25.54 -0.48
CA GLN A 134 8.03 -26.77 0.21
C GLN A 134 6.92 -27.82 0.17
N LYS A 135 5.69 -27.46 0.54
CA LYS A 135 4.54 -28.38 0.53
C LYS A 135 4.25 -28.95 -0.87
N ILE A 136 4.40 -28.12 -1.91
CA ILE A 136 4.19 -28.55 -3.30
C ILE A 136 5.24 -29.58 -3.72
N GLU A 137 6.51 -29.34 -3.40
CA GLU A 137 7.60 -30.26 -3.75
C GLU A 137 7.51 -31.58 -2.96
N GLU A 138 7.20 -31.53 -1.66
CA GLU A 138 6.96 -32.74 -0.87
C GLU A 138 5.80 -33.57 -1.43
N ALA A 139 4.73 -32.92 -1.89
CA ALA A 139 3.61 -33.58 -2.55
C ALA A 139 4.00 -34.15 -3.93
N ALA A 140 4.94 -33.53 -4.65
CA ALA A 140 5.47 -34.05 -5.90
C ALA A 140 6.32 -35.31 -5.68
N LEU A 141 7.24 -35.28 -4.71
CA LEU A 141 8.09 -36.43 -4.36
C LEU A 141 7.26 -37.64 -3.91
N LYS A 142 6.19 -37.43 -3.13
CA LYS A 142 5.26 -38.51 -2.74
C LYS A 142 4.57 -39.16 -3.94
N LYS A 143 4.24 -38.39 -4.98
CA LYS A 143 3.63 -38.92 -6.20
C LYS A 143 4.62 -39.72 -7.06
N GLU A 144 5.89 -39.34 -7.06
CA GLU A 144 6.93 -40.07 -7.80
C GLU A 144 7.27 -41.40 -7.12
N GLY A 145 7.37 -41.44 -5.79
CA GLY A 145 7.64 -42.68 -5.04
C GLY A 145 6.56 -43.75 -5.17
N GLN A 146 5.32 -43.39 -5.56
CA GLN A 146 4.21 -44.34 -5.70
C GLN A 146 4.05 -44.89 -7.13
N LYS A 147 4.82 -44.38 -8.12
CA LYS A 147 4.96 -45.04 -9.42
C LYS A 147 5.94 -46.21 -9.29
N ILE A 148 5.50 -47.28 -8.62
CA ILE A 148 6.16 -48.58 -8.77
C ILE A 148 6.05 -48.94 -10.27
N PRO A 149 7.17 -49.15 -10.97
CA PRO A 149 7.13 -49.53 -12.37
C PRO A 149 6.49 -50.91 -12.46
N THR A 150 5.26 -50.98 -12.95
CA THR A 150 4.71 -52.23 -13.46
C THR A 150 5.68 -52.71 -14.55
N PRO A 151 6.32 -53.88 -14.43
CA PRO A 151 7.21 -54.39 -15.45
C PRO A 151 6.38 -54.70 -16.70
N SER A 152 6.28 -53.73 -17.62
CA SER A 152 5.72 -53.95 -18.94
C SER A 152 6.79 -54.60 -19.79
N SER A 153 6.76 -55.92 -19.83
CA SER A 153 7.45 -56.75 -20.80
C SER A 153 6.93 -56.42 -22.20
N LYS A 154 7.54 -55.46 -22.88
CA LYS A 154 7.51 -55.39 -24.34
C LYS A 154 8.93 -55.25 -24.88
N PRO A 155 9.33 -56.09 -25.84
CA PRO A 155 10.69 -56.12 -26.35
C PRO A 155 11.05 -54.84 -27.10
N PRO A 156 12.36 -54.51 -27.19
CA PRO A 156 12.82 -53.27 -27.78
C PRO A 156 12.70 -53.35 -29.31
N SER A 157 11.82 -52.51 -29.85
CA SER A 157 11.82 -52.19 -31.28
C SER A 157 12.89 -51.12 -31.53
N LEU A 158 13.98 -51.52 -32.17
CA LEU A 158 15.00 -50.64 -32.72
C LEU A 158 14.39 -49.78 -33.82
N TYR A 159 14.01 -48.54 -33.50
CA TYR A 159 13.83 -47.49 -34.50
C TYR A 159 14.85 -46.39 -34.28
N LEU A 160 15.63 -46.19 -35.34
CA LEU A 160 16.61 -45.15 -35.56
C LEU A 160 15.92 -43.78 -35.46
N GLN A 161 16.24 -42.99 -34.44
CA GLN A 161 15.66 -41.67 -34.22
C GLN A 161 16.69 -40.60 -34.62
N GLY A 162 16.34 -39.81 -35.64
CA GLY A 162 17.12 -38.67 -36.09
C GLY A 162 17.10 -37.51 -35.07
N PRO A 163 17.92 -36.48 -35.29
CA PRO A 163 18.06 -35.35 -34.37
C PRO A 163 16.79 -34.50 -34.34
N ASP A 164 16.02 -34.60 -33.25
CA ASP A 164 14.88 -33.73 -32.97
C ASP A 164 15.34 -32.34 -32.53
N MET A 165 14.86 -31.31 -33.24
CA MET A 165 15.01 -29.91 -32.83
C MET A 165 14.12 -29.58 -31.62
N PRO A 166 14.52 -28.64 -30.75
CA PRO A 166 13.74 -28.24 -29.58
C PRO A 166 12.45 -27.54 -30.00
N ARG A 167 11.33 -28.24 -29.81
CA ARG A 167 9.99 -27.70 -30.02
C ARG A 167 9.60 -26.88 -28.78
N THR A 168 9.63 -25.55 -28.90
CA THR A 168 9.03 -24.62 -27.94
C THR A 168 7.53 -24.92 -27.83
N SER A 169 7.13 -25.55 -26.73
CA SER A 169 5.72 -25.70 -26.38
C SER A 169 5.18 -24.38 -25.84
N PRO A 170 3.98 -23.94 -26.28
CA PRO A 170 3.38 -22.71 -25.77
C PRO A 170 2.98 -22.85 -24.29
N PRO A 171 3.07 -21.77 -23.49
CA PRO A 171 2.75 -21.80 -22.08
C PRO A 171 1.29 -22.22 -21.86
N LYS A 172 1.11 -23.19 -20.96
CA LYS A 172 -0.21 -23.70 -20.54
C LYS A 172 -0.94 -22.57 -19.80
N PRO A 173 -2.17 -22.19 -20.19
CA PRO A 173 -2.92 -21.16 -19.46
C PRO A 173 -3.26 -21.69 -18.07
N THR A 174 -2.66 -21.07 -17.04
CA THR A 174 -3.04 -21.28 -15.65
C THR A 174 -4.46 -20.73 -15.49
N SER A 175 -5.42 -21.64 -15.37
CA SER A 175 -6.81 -21.32 -15.05
C SER A 175 -6.88 -20.77 -13.63
N THR A 176 -6.76 -19.45 -13.50
CA THR A 176 -7.04 -18.73 -12.26
C THR A 176 -8.56 -18.73 -12.07
N ARG A 177 -9.04 -19.56 -11.15
CA ARG A 177 -10.44 -19.50 -10.72
C ARG A 177 -10.75 -18.08 -10.23
N PRO A 178 -11.86 -17.47 -10.66
CA PRO A 178 -12.27 -16.17 -10.13
C PRO A 178 -12.62 -16.35 -8.65
N HIS A 179 -11.82 -15.72 -7.78
CA HIS A 179 -12.17 -15.59 -6.37
C HIS A 179 -13.41 -14.69 -6.27
N ASP A 180 -14.44 -15.24 -5.64
CA ASP A 180 -15.75 -14.65 -5.43
C ASP A 180 -15.63 -13.38 -4.57
N ILE A 181 -15.77 -12.21 -5.20
CA ILE A 181 -15.59 -10.86 -4.60
C ILE A 181 -16.69 -10.54 -3.56
N LYS A 182 -17.69 -11.41 -3.38
CA LYS A 182 -18.84 -11.16 -2.49
C LYS A 182 -18.55 -11.23 -0.99
N SER A 183 -17.36 -11.64 -0.55
CA SER A 183 -17.04 -11.75 0.89
C SER A 183 -16.48 -10.49 1.54
N ILE A 184 -15.95 -9.52 0.77
CA ILE A 184 -15.26 -8.34 1.32
C ILE A 184 -16.24 -7.30 1.91
N ILE A 185 -17.48 -7.23 1.41
CA ILE A 185 -18.48 -6.24 1.88
C ILE A 185 -19.01 -6.56 3.29
N ARG A 186 -18.76 -7.75 3.86
CA ARG A 186 -19.25 -8.10 5.21
C ARG A 186 -18.30 -7.73 6.37
N LEU A 187 -17.07 -7.30 6.09
CA LEU A 187 -16.09 -6.98 7.16
C LEU A 187 -16.09 -5.51 7.60
N ILE A 188 -16.73 -4.60 6.86
CA ILE A 188 -16.75 -3.16 7.19
C ILE A 188 -17.92 -2.78 8.14
N ARG A 189 -18.87 -3.69 8.41
CA ARG A 189 -20.08 -3.37 9.22
C ARG A 189 -20.02 -3.79 10.69
N ARG A 190 -18.89 -4.27 11.21
CA ARG A 190 -18.74 -4.72 12.61
C ARG A 190 -17.44 -4.20 13.22
N GLY A 191 -17.49 -2.96 13.68
CA GLY A 191 -16.37 -2.31 14.37
C GLY A 191 -16.78 -0.99 15.00
N SER A 192 -17.89 -1.00 15.74
CA SER A 192 -18.33 0.13 16.57
C SER A 192 -18.92 -0.45 17.84
N HIS A 193 -18.07 -0.67 18.84
CA HIS A 193 -18.49 -0.72 20.25
C HIS A 193 -17.28 -0.50 21.16
N ASP A 194 -17.48 0.49 22.04
CA ASP A 194 -16.96 0.64 23.39
C ASP A 194 -15.47 0.94 23.60
N ASN A 195 -15.20 2.21 23.95
CA ASN A 195 -14.12 2.53 24.86
C ASN A 195 -14.62 3.47 25.96
N SER A 196 -15.03 2.87 27.07
CA SER A 196 -15.30 3.51 28.36
C SER A 196 -14.00 3.58 29.15
N GLY A 197 -13.42 4.79 29.26
CA GLY A 197 -12.31 5.08 30.16
C GLY A 197 -12.81 5.69 31.47
N PRO A 198 -12.27 5.29 32.65
CA PRO A 198 -12.74 5.77 33.94
C PRO A 198 -12.10 7.10 34.37
N ASN A 199 -12.89 7.83 35.17
CA ASN A 199 -12.59 9.02 35.95
C ASN A 199 -11.21 9.02 36.63
N SER A 200 -10.55 10.17 36.60
CA SER A 200 -9.57 10.58 37.62
C SER A 200 -9.69 12.07 37.87
N SER A 201 -10.29 12.39 39.01
CA SER A 201 -10.39 13.70 39.63
C SER A 201 -9.03 14.18 40.15
N SER A 202 -8.61 15.39 39.79
CA SER A 202 -7.81 16.23 40.69
C SER A 202 -8.16 17.69 40.46
N SER A 203 -8.30 18.42 41.55
CA SER A 203 -8.91 19.73 41.69
C SER A 203 -7.87 20.77 42.16
N ILE A 204 -8.28 22.06 42.11
CA ILE A 204 -7.74 23.24 42.86
C ILE A 204 -6.62 24.05 42.13
N PRO A 205 -6.56 25.41 42.20
CA PRO A 205 -7.61 26.43 42.05
C PRO A 205 -7.24 27.62 41.11
N ARG A 206 -8.26 28.43 40.87
CA ARG A 206 -8.32 29.80 40.29
C ARG A 206 -7.33 30.80 40.90
N PRO A 207 -6.97 31.85 40.13
CA PRO A 207 -7.26 33.20 40.61
C PRO A 207 -8.00 34.07 39.60
N SER A 208 -8.86 34.90 40.17
CA SER A 208 -9.73 35.91 39.60
C SER A 208 -9.00 37.19 39.17
N SER A 209 -9.42 37.79 38.05
CA SER A 209 -9.49 39.26 37.91
C SER A 209 -10.33 39.70 36.69
N ASN A 210 -11.49 40.27 37.03
CA ASN A 210 -12.13 41.49 36.53
C ASN A 210 -12.31 41.80 35.02
N SER A 211 -13.59 41.78 34.64
CA SER A 211 -14.38 42.90 34.10
C SER A 211 -13.97 43.57 32.77
N ALA A 212 -14.77 43.33 31.74
CA ALA A 212 -15.40 44.39 30.92
C ALA A 212 -16.61 43.81 30.18
N ALA A 213 -17.81 44.16 30.63
CA ALA A 213 -19.06 43.82 29.96
C ALA A 213 -19.20 44.66 28.68
N THR A 214 -19.13 44.01 27.52
CA THR A 214 -19.54 44.61 26.23
C THR A 214 -20.90 44.03 25.88
N SER A 215 -21.91 44.89 25.88
CA SER A 215 -23.28 44.59 25.48
C SER A 215 -23.31 44.27 23.98
N HIS A 216 -23.39 42.99 23.63
CA HIS A 216 -23.71 42.55 22.27
C HIS A 216 -25.22 42.38 22.15
N SER A 217 -25.85 43.29 21.41
CA SER A 217 -27.19 43.11 20.88
C SER A 217 -27.20 41.88 19.98
N GLU A 218 -28.01 40.88 20.35
CA GLU A 218 -28.31 39.71 19.51
C GLU A 218 -29.14 40.16 18.31
N GLU A 219 -28.45 40.56 17.25
CA GLU A 219 -29.05 40.73 15.94
C GLU A 219 -29.09 39.34 15.28
N THR A 220 -30.30 38.85 15.02
CA THR A 220 -30.58 37.54 14.42
C THR A 220 -29.98 37.47 13.02
N GLN A 221 -28.71 37.09 12.92
CA GLN A 221 -28.01 37.00 11.65
C GLN A 221 -28.49 35.78 10.86
N PRO A 222 -28.67 35.92 9.53
CA PRO A 222 -29.02 34.80 8.67
C PRO A 222 -27.93 33.72 8.79
N LEU A 223 -28.37 32.46 8.93
CA LEU A 223 -27.54 31.27 9.16
C LEU A 223 -26.43 31.00 8.11
N ILE A 224 -26.41 31.76 7.01
CA ILE A 224 -25.42 31.64 5.95
C ILE A 224 -24.83 33.03 5.70
N ARG A 225 -23.69 33.30 6.32
CA ARG A 225 -22.90 34.52 6.10
C ARG A 225 -22.18 34.40 4.76
N LYS A 226 -22.24 35.44 3.94
CA LYS A 226 -21.59 35.44 2.61
C LYS A 226 -20.06 35.55 2.68
N GLU A 227 -19.53 36.06 3.78
CA GLU A 227 -18.10 36.35 3.94
C GLU A 227 -17.58 35.77 5.26
N TYR A 228 -16.43 35.11 5.18
CA TYR A 228 -15.73 34.54 6.34
C TYR A 228 -14.30 35.11 6.39
N ASP A 229 -14.04 35.88 7.44
CA ASP A 229 -12.72 36.43 7.73
C ASP A 229 -11.93 35.46 8.62
N LEU A 230 -10.84 34.88 8.07
CA LEU A 230 -9.99 33.95 8.80
C LEU A 230 -8.75 34.62 9.43
N ARG A 231 -8.56 35.94 9.22
CA ARG A 231 -7.44 36.69 9.79
C ARG A 231 -7.31 36.60 11.31
N PRO A 232 -8.40 36.57 12.11
CA PRO A 232 -8.30 36.38 13.57
C PRO A 232 -7.66 35.05 13.97
N TYR A 233 -7.65 34.06 13.08
CA TYR A 233 -7.09 32.74 13.30
C TYR A 233 -5.64 32.61 12.76
N GLY A 234 -5.00 33.71 12.35
CA GLY A 234 -3.65 33.71 11.81
C GLY A 234 -3.55 33.22 10.36
N VAL A 235 -4.68 32.90 9.73
CA VAL A 235 -4.77 32.53 8.32
C VAL A 235 -5.11 33.81 7.58
N GLY A 236 -4.14 34.43 6.92
CA GLY A 236 -4.29 35.71 6.21
C GLY A 236 -5.18 35.64 4.96
N ILE A 237 -6.40 35.12 5.09
CA ILE A 237 -7.32 34.76 4.02
C ILE A 237 -8.72 35.29 4.38
N LEU A 238 -9.41 35.79 3.36
CA LEU A 238 -10.81 36.19 3.39
C LEU A 238 -11.56 35.36 2.36
N VAL A 239 -12.61 34.66 2.76
CA VAL A 239 -13.40 33.79 1.88
C VAL A 239 -14.75 34.44 1.62
N ASP A 240 -14.98 34.88 0.38
CA ASP A 240 -16.21 35.53 -0.07
C ASP A 240 -16.99 34.64 -1.05
N PHE A 241 -18.22 34.28 -0.67
CA PHE A 241 -19.17 33.47 -1.45
C PHE A 241 -20.19 34.32 -2.24
N GLY A 242 -20.02 35.64 -2.29
CA GLY A 242 -20.94 36.60 -2.90
C GLY A 242 -20.92 36.72 -4.43
N TRP A 243 -20.14 35.89 -5.13
CA TRP A 243 -19.97 36.02 -6.58
C TRP A 243 -21.15 35.40 -7.34
N THR A 244 -22.21 36.19 -7.58
CA THR A 244 -23.24 35.89 -8.58
C THR A 244 -22.76 36.31 -9.96
N ARG A 245 -22.92 35.42 -10.95
CA ARG A 245 -22.50 35.59 -12.34
C ARG A 245 -23.47 36.44 -13.16
#